data_AF-A0A495W3H1-F1
#
_entry.id   AF-A0A495W3H1-F1
#
_cell.length_a   1.000
_cell.length_b   1.000
_cell.length_c   1.000
_cell.angle_alpha   90.00
_cell.angle_beta   90.00
_cell.angle_gamma   90.00
#
_symmetry.space_group_name_H-M   'P 1'
#
loop_
_entity.id
_entity.type
_entity.pdbx_description
1 polymer ?
#
loop_
_entity_poly.entity_id
_entity_poly.type
_entity_poly.pdbx_seq_one_letter_code
_entity_poly.pdbx_strand_id
1 'polypeptide(L)'
;MAATRGGLPAPSLEPNPLGHQATPIFARAVFHTAVGSGLLVVVVTVLFGLTVPPLSLAGLGLGSTWVMLACAVAARVVRDLLANGNNLFVIAAPLGWSAVLLGVLGAGCVGLVLRSALLAHPHEGGVLEGRFRWVDAAMLAVVPVCGWLFVRAGVLFARSRRYLVRTVRSPDDLRGTAYSLYLRTFGDDDRLANPRPFAPVQRLLRGTLVTELPEEVHLVDALAGGEHPIVAVGRPGEPTPQIGAPRLHLPDDWQPPVRDLIRGARHVVLTLGWGRGALWELGEAMRLLPPERLILVVAMSRSEYGRFRDRAAVALAAHARRHPREDGADWTPPRLPAWGGAGELRSPIQALIHFGPGWAGAYEPVRRYSPVHNSLRVALMVAARPALRRLGHPPRGVFRLLPG
;
A
#
# COMPACT_ATOMS: atom_id res chain seq x y z
N MET A 1 -27.63 19.96 -20.25
CA MET A 1 -27.53 20.77 -19.01
C MET A 1 -26.54 20.11 -18.06
N ALA A 2 -25.29 20.57 -18.06
CA ALA A 2 -24.27 20.12 -17.12
C ALA A 2 -24.48 20.88 -15.81
N ALA A 3 -25.13 20.24 -14.83
CA ALA A 3 -25.19 20.76 -13.47
C ALA A 3 -23.76 20.85 -12.94
N THR A 4 -23.30 22.08 -12.69
CA THR A 4 -22.11 22.37 -11.92
C THR A 4 -22.26 21.69 -10.57
N ARG A 5 -21.54 20.57 -10.38
CA ARG A 5 -21.42 19.91 -9.08
C ARG A 5 -20.77 20.93 -8.14
N GLY A 6 -21.58 21.62 -7.34
CA GLY A 6 -21.08 22.40 -6.22
C GLY A 6 -20.18 21.50 -5.39
N GLY A 7 -18.88 21.78 -5.38
CA GLY A 7 -17.92 21.01 -4.63
C GLY A 7 -18.28 21.14 -3.16
N LEU A 8 -18.79 20.06 -2.55
CA LEU A 8 -18.94 20.02 -1.11
C LEU A 8 -17.57 20.29 -0.47
N PRO A 9 -17.50 21.07 0.61
CA PRO A 9 -16.24 21.37 1.28
C PRO A 9 -15.55 20.06 1.66
N ALA A 10 -14.22 20.02 1.46
CA ALA A 10 -13.42 18.91 1.93
C ALA A 10 -13.49 18.83 3.46
N PRO A 11 -13.51 17.63 4.05
CA PRO A 11 -13.53 17.49 5.50
C PRO A 11 -12.32 18.17 6.13
N SER A 12 -12.54 18.80 7.29
CA SER A 12 -11.48 19.42 8.08
C SER A 12 -10.57 18.32 8.62
N LEU A 13 -9.49 18.04 7.90
CA LEU A 13 -8.49 17.06 8.29
C LEU A 13 -7.39 17.75 9.08
N GLU A 14 -7.29 17.42 10.37
CA GLU A 14 -6.31 17.99 11.26
C GLU A 14 -4.98 17.22 11.25
N PRO A 15 -3.86 17.90 11.56
CA PRO A 15 -2.59 17.23 11.80
C PRO A 15 -2.75 16.22 12.92
N ASN A 16 -2.12 15.05 12.76
CA ASN A 16 -2.03 14.07 13.83
C ASN A 16 -1.41 14.72 15.09
N PRO A 17 -1.98 14.57 16.29
CA PRO A 17 -1.39 15.13 17.52
C PRO A 17 0.03 14.58 17.78
N LEU A 18 0.33 13.37 17.32
CA LEU A 18 1.66 12.77 17.37
C LEU A 18 2.53 13.11 16.15
N GLY A 19 2.09 14.01 15.28
CA GLY A 19 2.82 14.44 14.08
C GLY A 19 4.18 15.04 14.40
N HIS A 20 4.35 15.63 15.59
CA HIS A 20 5.64 16.12 16.07
C HIS A 20 6.70 15.00 16.19
N GLN A 21 6.29 13.74 16.36
CA GLN A 21 7.20 12.58 16.37
C GLN A 21 7.68 12.20 14.95
N ALA A 22 7.01 12.66 13.89
CA ALA A 22 7.40 12.36 12.51
C ALA A 22 8.72 13.00 12.13
N THR A 23 8.94 14.26 12.54
CA THR A 23 10.11 15.07 12.17
C THR A 23 11.44 14.43 12.58
N PRO A 24 11.67 14.03 13.84
CA PRO A 24 12.93 13.38 14.22
C PRO A 24 13.12 12.01 13.55
N ILE A 25 12.04 11.27 13.31
CA ILE A 25 12.09 9.96 12.62
C ILE A 25 12.47 10.15 11.15
N PHE A 26 11.88 11.14 10.48
CA PHE A 26 12.18 11.52 9.11
C PHE A 26 13.62 12.01 8.97
N ALA A 27 14.08 12.89 9.87
CA ALA A 27 15.46 13.37 9.89
C ALA A 27 16.46 12.21 10.03
N ARG A 28 16.18 11.23 10.90
CA ARG A 28 16.98 10.01 11.00
C ARG A 28 16.95 9.20 9.70
N ALA A 29 15.80 9.08 9.03
CA ALA A 29 15.71 8.36 7.76
C ALA A 29 16.57 9.02 6.66
N VAL A 30 16.50 10.35 6.57
CA VAL A 30 17.35 11.17 5.68
C VAL A 30 18.83 10.97 6.01
N PHE A 31 19.20 11.04 7.29
CA PHE A 31 20.57 10.81 7.74
C PHE A 31 21.10 9.43 7.34
N HIS A 32 20.36 8.34 7.61
CA HIS A 32 20.80 6.99 7.23
C HIS A 32 20.92 6.85 5.70
N THR A 33 20.04 7.50 4.93
CA THR A 33 20.12 7.52 3.46
C THR A 33 21.37 8.24 2.99
N ALA A 34 21.68 9.41 3.57
CA ALA A 34 22.87 10.18 3.24
C ALA A 34 24.17 9.43 3.60
N VAL A 35 24.25 8.88 4.81
CA VAL A 35 25.42 8.10 5.27
C VAL A 35 25.59 6.83 4.44
N GLY A 36 24.52 6.08 4.17
CA GLY A 36 24.58 4.87 3.34
C GLY A 36 25.03 5.17 1.91
N SER A 37 24.60 6.31 1.35
CA SER A 37 25.05 6.78 0.04
C SER A 37 26.53 7.18 0.07
N GLY A 38 26.96 7.93 1.08
CA GLY A 38 28.36 8.34 1.25
C GLY A 38 29.31 7.15 1.43
N LEU A 39 28.96 6.18 2.28
CA LEU A 39 29.74 4.95 2.46
C LEU A 39 29.82 4.13 1.18
N LEU A 40 28.71 4.02 0.44
CA LEU A 40 28.70 3.33 -0.85
C LEU A 40 29.68 4.00 -1.82
N VAL A 41 29.67 5.34 -1.90
CA VAL A 41 30.62 6.11 -2.72
C VAL A 41 32.07 5.87 -2.28
N VAL A 42 32.37 5.86 -0.98
CA VAL A 42 33.74 5.60 -0.48
C VAL A 42 34.22 4.18 -0.80
N VAL A 43 33.37 3.17 -0.59
CA VAL A 43 33.65 1.75 -0.89
C VAL A 43 33.97 1.54 -2.36
N VAL A 44 33.15 2.15 -3.17
CA VAL A 44 33.32 2.21 -4.62
C VAL A 44 34.67 2.83 -4.93
N THR A 45 34.94 4.01 -4.37
CA THR A 45 36.22 4.69 -4.54
C THR A 45 37.41 3.80 -4.15
N VAL A 46 37.36 3.11 -3.02
CA VAL A 46 38.49 2.29 -2.58
C VAL A 46 38.61 0.95 -3.35
N LEU A 47 37.51 0.33 -3.80
CA LEU A 47 37.50 -1.00 -4.46
C LEU A 47 38.29 -1.00 -5.74
N PHE A 48 38.25 0.13 -6.44
CA PHE A 48 38.77 0.22 -7.78
C PHE A 48 40.16 0.88 -7.81
N GLY A 49 40.77 1.12 -6.64
CA GLY A 49 42.13 1.66 -6.52
C GLY A 49 42.21 3.13 -6.92
N LEU A 50 41.17 3.89 -6.64
CA LEU A 50 40.95 5.24 -7.14
C LEU A 50 41.73 6.29 -6.36
N THR A 51 43.06 6.28 -6.48
CA THR A 51 43.92 7.27 -5.81
C THR A 51 44.01 8.59 -6.58
N VAL A 52 43.62 8.62 -7.86
CA VAL A 52 43.53 9.84 -8.67
C VAL A 52 42.29 9.75 -9.57
N PRO A 53 41.25 10.59 -9.36
CA PRO A 53 40.13 10.66 -10.30
C PRO A 53 40.65 11.11 -11.67
N PRO A 54 40.12 10.58 -12.79
CA PRO A 54 40.48 11.09 -14.10
C PRO A 54 40.11 12.58 -14.14
N LEU A 55 41.14 13.45 -14.14
CA LEU A 55 40.98 14.90 -14.12
C LEU A 55 40.39 15.44 -15.44
N SER A 56 40.14 14.57 -16.42
CA SER A 56 39.51 14.90 -17.70
C SER A 56 38.61 13.77 -18.19
N LEU A 57 37.58 14.12 -18.98
CA LEU A 57 36.69 13.18 -19.66
C LEU A 57 37.44 12.20 -20.57
N ALA A 58 38.62 12.58 -21.08
CA ALA A 58 39.47 11.72 -21.89
C ALA A 58 40.11 10.56 -21.11
N GLY A 59 40.26 10.71 -19.78
CA GLY A 59 40.77 9.66 -18.88
C GLY A 59 39.76 8.56 -18.56
N LEU A 60 38.47 8.77 -18.89
CA LEU A 60 37.40 7.78 -18.76
C LEU A 60 37.30 6.90 -20.02
N GLY A 61 38.41 6.24 -20.38
CA GLY A 61 38.44 5.30 -21.51
C GLY A 61 37.59 4.04 -21.25
N LEU A 62 37.11 3.43 -22.34
CA LEU A 62 36.16 2.30 -22.40
C LEU A 62 36.59 0.97 -21.75
N GLY A 63 37.76 0.91 -21.13
CA GLY A 63 38.27 -0.27 -20.39
C GLY A 63 38.73 0.05 -18.96
N SER A 64 38.46 1.26 -18.45
CA SER A 64 38.91 1.63 -17.10
C SER A 64 38.04 1.00 -16.01
N THR A 65 38.69 0.53 -14.96
CA THR A 65 38.09 0.04 -13.70
C THR A 65 37.08 1.08 -13.17
N TRP A 66 37.37 2.37 -13.33
CA TRP A 66 36.48 3.51 -13.05
C TRP A 66 35.13 3.48 -13.77
N VAL A 67 35.11 3.08 -15.03
CA VAL A 67 33.93 3.07 -15.89
C VAL A 67 33.01 1.90 -15.52
N MET A 68 33.56 0.71 -15.25
CA MET A 68 32.79 -0.43 -14.71
C MET A 68 32.22 -0.14 -13.31
N LEU A 69 32.96 0.60 -12.50
CA LEU A 69 32.55 0.98 -11.15
C LEU A 69 31.46 2.03 -11.12
N ALA A 70 31.63 3.11 -11.88
CA ALA A 70 30.60 4.12 -12.06
C ALA A 70 29.30 3.45 -12.51
N CYS A 71 29.42 2.37 -13.27
CA CYS A 71 28.32 1.54 -13.71
C CYS A 71 27.74 0.64 -12.61
N ALA A 72 28.54 -0.06 -11.81
CA ALA A 72 28.02 -0.82 -10.67
C ALA A 72 27.29 0.09 -9.64
N VAL A 73 27.84 1.28 -9.39
CA VAL A 73 27.21 2.30 -8.52
C VAL A 73 25.96 2.86 -9.13
N ALA A 74 26.02 3.30 -10.39
CA ALA A 74 24.85 3.84 -11.04
C ALA A 74 23.76 2.76 -11.11
N ALA A 75 24.04 1.49 -11.41
CA ALA A 75 23.01 0.43 -11.37
C ALA A 75 22.39 0.27 -9.98
N ARG A 76 23.18 0.37 -8.92
CA ARG A 76 22.68 0.24 -7.55
C ARG A 76 21.89 1.47 -7.09
N VAL A 77 22.41 2.67 -7.35
CA VAL A 77 21.72 3.95 -7.11
C VAL A 77 20.41 4.00 -7.90
N VAL A 78 20.42 3.51 -9.13
CA VAL A 78 19.24 3.36 -9.98
C VAL A 78 18.25 2.37 -9.39
N ARG A 79 18.71 1.19 -8.95
CA ARG A 79 17.86 0.19 -8.31
C ARG A 79 17.21 0.75 -7.05
N ASP A 80 17.98 1.48 -6.26
CA ASP A 80 17.51 2.07 -5.01
C ASP A 80 16.61 3.30 -5.27
N LEU A 81 16.84 4.07 -6.35
CA LEU A 81 15.92 5.11 -6.87
C LEU A 81 14.61 4.52 -7.41
N LEU A 82 14.66 3.35 -8.06
CA LEU A 82 13.47 2.62 -8.53
C LEU A 82 12.66 2.06 -7.36
N ALA A 83 13.34 1.45 -6.38
CA ALA A 83 12.73 0.90 -5.17
C ALA A 83 12.15 2.00 -4.25
N ASN A 84 12.88 3.10 -4.08
CA ASN A 84 12.41 4.26 -3.32
C ASN A 84 11.45 5.16 -4.12
N GLY A 85 11.47 5.08 -5.45
CA GLY A 85 10.51 5.71 -6.35
C GLY A 85 9.08 5.29 -6.01
N ASN A 86 8.87 4.00 -5.71
CA ASN A 86 7.61 3.46 -5.18
C ASN A 86 7.16 4.12 -3.86
N ASN A 87 8.10 4.53 -3.01
CA ASN A 87 7.80 5.26 -1.79
C ASN A 87 7.54 6.77 -2.05
N LEU A 88 8.24 7.36 -3.04
CA LEU A 88 8.07 8.75 -3.48
C LEU A 88 6.76 8.98 -4.26
N PHE A 89 6.26 7.98 -4.99
CA PHE A 89 4.98 8.03 -5.70
C PHE A 89 3.79 8.38 -4.79
N VAL A 90 3.88 8.00 -3.51
CA VAL A 90 2.81 8.22 -2.54
C VAL A 90 2.88 9.60 -1.89
N ILE A 91 4.02 10.28 -1.96
CA ILE A 91 4.22 11.64 -1.43
C ILE A 91 3.94 12.66 -2.54
N ALA A 92 4.48 12.43 -3.73
CA ALA A 92 4.24 13.24 -4.91
C ALA A 92 4.51 12.40 -6.17
N ALA A 93 3.44 12.08 -6.90
CA ALA A 93 3.54 11.31 -8.14
C ALA A 93 4.60 11.86 -9.14
N PRO A 94 4.79 13.19 -9.31
CA PRO A 94 5.86 13.71 -10.16
C PRO A 94 7.27 13.36 -9.67
N LEU A 95 7.52 13.42 -8.35
CA LEU A 95 8.82 13.08 -7.76
C LEU A 95 9.09 11.57 -7.83
N GLY A 96 8.04 10.75 -7.68
CA GLY A 96 8.12 9.29 -7.90
C GLY A 96 8.49 8.94 -9.34
N TRP A 97 7.80 9.55 -10.32
CA TRP A 97 8.12 9.37 -11.75
C TRP A 97 9.52 9.85 -12.09
N SER A 98 9.95 11.01 -11.56
CA SER A 98 11.31 11.52 -11.78
C SER A 98 12.38 10.60 -11.21
N ALA A 99 12.18 10.05 -10.00
CA ALA A 99 13.10 9.09 -9.40
C ALA A 99 13.18 7.77 -10.20
N VAL A 100 12.03 7.28 -10.69
CA VAL A 100 11.97 6.09 -11.55
C VAL A 100 12.62 6.34 -12.90
N LEU A 101 12.36 7.47 -13.56
CA LEU A 101 12.95 7.82 -14.85
C LEU A 101 14.47 7.98 -14.74
N LEU A 102 14.96 8.69 -13.72
CA LEU A 102 16.39 8.80 -13.42
C LEU A 102 17.02 7.43 -13.13
N GLY A 103 16.28 6.56 -12.45
CA GLY A 103 16.62 5.14 -12.32
C GLY A 103 16.77 4.46 -13.68
N VAL A 104 15.72 4.39 -14.49
CA VAL A 104 15.76 3.70 -15.79
C VAL A 104 16.88 4.23 -16.71
N LEU A 105 17.04 5.56 -16.77
CA LEU A 105 18.10 6.18 -17.56
C LEU A 105 19.50 5.81 -17.04
N GLY A 106 19.70 5.84 -15.72
CA GLY A 106 20.96 5.41 -15.13
C GLY A 106 21.25 3.92 -15.38
N ALA A 107 20.25 3.03 -15.31
CA ALA A 107 20.45 1.60 -15.64
C ALA A 107 20.82 1.40 -17.11
N GLY A 108 20.20 2.17 -18.01
CA GLY A 108 20.53 2.16 -19.44
C GLY A 108 22.00 2.54 -19.67
N CYS A 109 22.45 3.64 -19.06
CA CYS A 109 23.84 4.09 -19.14
C CYS A 109 24.82 3.03 -18.60
N VAL A 110 24.48 2.42 -17.46
CA VAL A 110 25.27 1.35 -16.83
C VAL A 110 25.41 0.14 -17.75
N GLY A 111 24.29 -0.33 -18.31
CA GLY A 111 24.26 -1.49 -19.18
C GLY A 111 25.06 -1.26 -20.47
N LEU A 112 24.97 -0.06 -21.05
CA LEU A 112 25.73 0.31 -22.25
C LEU A 112 27.24 0.29 -22.00
N VAL A 113 27.66 0.84 -20.87
CA VAL A 113 29.07 0.89 -20.48
C VAL A 113 29.62 -0.48 -20.11
N LEU A 114 28.84 -1.31 -19.39
CA LEU A 114 29.26 -2.67 -19.06
C LEU A 114 29.38 -3.53 -20.32
N ARG A 115 28.42 -3.41 -21.25
CA ARG A 115 28.45 -4.08 -22.56
C ARG A 115 29.68 -3.66 -23.36
N SER A 116 30.00 -2.37 -23.39
CA SER A 116 31.14 -1.89 -24.16
C SER A 116 32.48 -2.32 -23.55
N ALA A 117 32.59 -2.38 -22.22
CA ALA A 117 33.78 -2.90 -21.53
C ALA A 117 33.97 -4.42 -21.76
N LEU A 118 32.89 -5.20 -21.75
CA LEU A 118 32.93 -6.64 -22.03
C LEU A 118 33.30 -6.95 -23.49
N LEU A 119 32.88 -6.12 -24.44
CA LEU A 119 33.22 -6.30 -25.86
C LEU A 119 34.64 -5.83 -26.20
N ALA A 120 35.25 -4.97 -25.37
CA ALA A 120 36.56 -4.38 -25.61
C ALA A 120 37.75 -5.21 -25.08
N HIS A 121 37.50 -6.26 -24.30
CA HIS A 121 38.56 -7.08 -23.69
C HIS A 121 38.41 -8.57 -24.03
N PRO A 122 39.27 -9.14 -24.90
CA PRO A 122 39.41 -10.58 -25.02
C PRO A 122 39.96 -11.14 -23.70
N HIS A 123 39.27 -12.10 -23.12
CA HIS A 123 39.62 -12.72 -21.83
C HIS A 123 40.86 -13.62 -21.97
N GLU A 124 42.05 -13.03 -21.98
CA GLU A 124 43.30 -13.75 -21.72
C GLU A 124 43.85 -13.29 -20.36
N GLY A 125 43.78 -14.16 -19.35
CA GLY A 125 44.27 -13.90 -17.99
C GLY A 125 43.15 -13.70 -16.96
N GLY A 126 42.72 -14.78 -16.32
CA GLY A 126 41.68 -14.79 -15.31
C GLY A 126 42.02 -13.97 -14.06
N VAL A 127 41.04 -13.20 -13.59
CA VAL A 127 41.05 -12.32 -12.40
C VAL A 127 41.26 -13.07 -11.06
N LEU A 128 41.52 -14.38 -11.07
CA LEU A 128 41.52 -15.22 -9.85
C LEU A 128 42.91 -15.60 -9.30
N GLU A 129 44.03 -15.14 -9.87
CA GLU A 129 45.38 -15.55 -9.40
C GLU A 129 46.06 -14.62 -8.38
N GLY A 130 45.45 -13.54 -7.89
CA GLY A 130 46.16 -12.53 -7.10
C GLY A 130 45.54 -12.14 -5.76
N ARG A 131 46.08 -12.68 -4.65
CA ARG A 131 46.03 -12.21 -3.23
C ARG A 131 44.77 -11.43 -2.82
N PHE A 132 43.87 -12.09 -2.09
CA PHE A 132 42.80 -11.44 -1.32
C PHE A 132 43.40 -10.38 -0.38
N ARG A 133 43.21 -9.09 -0.68
CA ARG A 133 43.74 -7.99 0.11
C ARG A 133 42.75 -7.65 1.22
N TRP A 134 43.23 -7.07 2.32
CA TRP A 134 42.37 -6.57 3.42
C TRP A 134 41.29 -5.60 2.91
N VAL A 135 41.57 -4.93 1.78
CA VAL A 135 40.62 -4.11 1.03
C VAL A 135 39.41 -4.95 0.62
N ASP A 136 39.58 -6.10 -0.05
CA ASP A 136 38.48 -6.97 -0.49
C ASP A 136 37.59 -7.43 0.70
N ALA A 137 38.21 -7.71 1.84
CA ALA A 137 37.50 -8.07 3.08
C ALA A 137 36.69 -6.89 3.65
N ALA A 138 37.25 -5.68 3.67
CA ALA A 138 36.56 -4.47 4.08
C ALA A 138 35.35 -4.17 3.16
N MET A 139 35.46 -4.48 1.88
CA MET A 139 34.40 -4.24 0.89
C MET A 139 33.23 -5.20 1.04
N LEU A 140 33.53 -6.48 1.27
CA LEU A 140 32.51 -7.47 1.62
C LEU A 140 31.75 -7.07 2.89
N ALA A 141 32.38 -6.31 3.80
CA ALA A 141 31.76 -5.81 5.02
C ALA A 141 30.94 -4.52 4.82
N VAL A 142 31.33 -3.59 3.94
CA VAL A 142 30.58 -2.32 3.81
C VAL A 142 29.34 -2.44 2.92
N VAL A 143 29.33 -3.27 1.88
CA VAL A 143 28.13 -3.52 1.05
C VAL A 143 26.90 -3.92 1.90
N PRO A 144 27.00 -4.88 2.85
CA PRO A 144 25.86 -5.22 3.71
C PRO A 144 25.53 -4.10 4.71
N VAL A 145 26.50 -3.29 5.17
CA VAL A 145 26.25 -2.12 6.02
C VAL A 145 25.44 -1.06 5.27
N CYS A 146 25.82 -0.72 4.03
CA CYS A 146 25.04 0.20 3.19
C CYS A 146 23.64 -0.35 2.91
N GLY A 147 23.54 -1.63 2.56
CA GLY A 147 22.24 -2.31 2.41
C GLY A 147 21.37 -2.20 3.66
N TRP A 148 21.94 -2.43 4.84
CA TRP A 148 21.24 -2.29 6.12
C TRP A 148 20.79 -0.85 6.39
N LEU A 149 21.62 0.15 6.10
CA LEU A 149 21.28 1.57 6.26
C LEU A 149 20.08 1.99 5.38
N PHE A 150 20.03 1.53 4.12
CA PHE A 150 18.89 1.80 3.24
C PHE A 150 17.61 1.10 3.69
N VAL A 151 17.69 -0.16 4.13
CA VAL A 151 16.56 -0.88 4.73
C VAL A 151 16.04 -0.12 5.96
N ARG A 152 16.95 0.32 6.84
CA ARG A 152 16.62 1.11 8.03
C ARG A 152 15.94 2.43 7.67
N ALA A 153 16.44 3.14 6.67
CA ALA A 153 15.83 4.37 6.18
C ALA A 153 14.40 4.12 5.68
N GLY A 154 14.17 3.10 4.86
CA GLY A 154 12.84 2.72 4.37
C GLY A 154 11.85 2.41 5.50
N VAL A 155 12.28 1.66 6.53
CA VAL A 155 11.47 1.38 7.72
C VAL A 155 11.15 2.67 8.51
N LEU A 156 12.12 3.58 8.65
CA LEU A 156 11.91 4.85 9.33
C LEU A 156 10.97 5.77 8.54
N PHE A 157 11.05 5.79 7.21
CA PHE A 157 10.08 6.52 6.36
C PHE A 157 8.68 5.94 6.47
N ALA A 158 8.52 4.61 6.43
CA ALA A 158 7.22 3.99 6.67
C ALA A 158 6.69 4.35 8.06
N ARG A 159 7.54 4.36 9.07
CA ARG A 159 7.17 4.74 10.44
C ARG A 159 6.81 6.22 10.55
N SER A 160 7.56 7.14 9.93
CA SER A 160 7.25 8.58 9.95
C SER A 160 5.91 8.87 9.30
N ARG A 161 5.55 8.14 8.22
CA ARG A 161 4.24 8.25 7.57
C ARG A 161 3.08 7.98 8.51
N ARG A 162 3.18 7.04 9.46
CA ARG A 162 2.12 6.78 10.46
C ARG A 162 1.77 8.03 11.26
N TYR A 163 2.78 8.81 11.60
CA TYR A 163 2.63 10.04 12.37
C TYR A 163 2.16 11.23 11.50
N LEU A 164 2.28 11.15 10.17
CA LEU A 164 1.83 12.20 9.26
C LEU A 164 0.41 11.97 8.72
N VAL A 165 -0.20 10.81 8.94
CA VAL A 165 -1.59 10.54 8.55
C VAL A 165 -2.49 11.49 9.34
N ARG A 166 -3.25 12.32 8.62
CA ARG A 166 -4.24 13.22 9.23
C ARG A 166 -5.36 12.43 9.91
N THR A 167 -5.92 13.00 10.96
CA THR A 167 -7.00 12.39 11.75
C THR A 167 -8.25 13.25 11.68
N VAL A 168 -9.41 12.61 11.78
CA VAL A 168 -10.70 13.29 11.94
C VAL A 168 -10.98 13.36 13.44
N ARG A 169 -11.26 14.55 13.98
CA ARG A 169 -11.44 14.74 15.43
C ARG A 169 -12.80 14.29 15.89
N SER A 170 -13.83 14.73 15.16
CA SER A 170 -15.22 14.47 15.49
C SER A 170 -15.97 13.88 14.30
N PRO A 171 -16.95 12.98 14.51
CA PRO A 171 -17.91 12.62 13.47
C PRO A 171 -18.59 13.85 12.85
N ASP A 172 -18.71 14.95 13.60
CA ASP A 172 -19.36 16.18 13.14
C ASP A 172 -18.57 16.89 12.03
N ASP A 173 -17.24 16.72 11.99
CA ASP A 173 -16.38 17.28 10.94
C ASP A 173 -16.67 16.67 9.56
N LEU A 174 -17.35 15.53 9.54
CA LEU A 174 -17.75 14.82 8.32
C LEU A 174 -19.18 15.17 7.89
N ARG A 175 -19.98 15.82 8.73
CA ARG A 175 -21.36 16.20 8.38
C ARG A 175 -21.36 17.18 7.21
N GLY A 176 -22.16 16.87 6.19
CA GLY A 176 -22.23 17.67 4.97
C GLY A 176 -21.03 17.54 4.03
N THR A 177 -20.03 16.73 4.38
CA THR A 177 -18.89 16.44 3.51
C THR A 177 -19.11 15.11 2.80
N ALA A 178 -18.59 14.98 1.59
CA ALA A 178 -18.58 13.70 0.90
C ALA A 178 -17.36 12.89 1.33
N TYR A 179 -17.60 11.73 1.93
CA TYR A 179 -16.57 10.77 2.33
C TYR A 179 -17.05 9.34 2.07
N SER A 180 -16.11 8.41 2.06
CA SER A 180 -16.39 6.97 2.07
C SER A 180 -15.95 6.40 3.41
N LEU A 181 -16.66 5.43 3.95
CA LEU A 181 -16.37 4.89 5.28
C LEU A 181 -15.74 3.51 5.16
N TYR A 182 -14.63 3.29 5.86
CA TYR A 182 -14.01 1.99 6.00
C TYR A 182 -14.20 1.46 7.43
N LEU A 183 -14.97 0.38 7.55
CA LEU A 183 -15.21 -0.35 8.79
C LEU A 183 -14.38 -1.63 8.78
N ARG A 184 -13.66 -1.87 9.87
CA ARG A 184 -12.84 -3.07 10.06
C ARG A 184 -13.01 -3.60 11.47
N THR A 185 -12.89 -4.90 11.60
CA THR A 185 -12.87 -5.56 12.91
C THR A 185 -11.54 -5.38 13.61
N PHE A 186 -11.56 -4.82 14.81
CA PHE A 186 -10.35 -4.65 15.63
C PHE A 186 -9.58 -5.96 15.88
N GLY A 187 -10.26 -7.11 15.86
CA GLY A 187 -9.63 -8.43 16.02
C GLY A 187 -8.91 -8.95 14.77
N ASP A 188 -9.19 -8.42 13.58
CA ASP A 188 -8.49 -8.78 12.34
C ASP A 188 -7.45 -7.71 11.94
N ASP A 189 -7.27 -6.65 12.74
CA ASP A 189 -6.25 -5.63 12.53
C ASP A 189 -4.87 -6.25 12.40
N ASP A 190 -4.50 -7.23 13.23
CA ASP A 190 -3.20 -7.89 13.13
C ASP A 190 -3.01 -8.66 11.82
N ARG A 191 -4.09 -9.14 11.18
CA ARG A 191 -4.00 -9.91 9.93
C ARG A 191 -3.82 -9.02 8.70
N LEU A 192 -4.42 -7.82 8.72
CA LEU A 192 -4.30 -6.84 7.63
C LEU A 192 -3.16 -5.83 7.83
N ALA A 193 -2.74 -5.62 9.09
CA ALA A 193 -1.66 -4.69 9.45
C ALA A 193 -0.27 -5.32 9.37
N ASN A 194 -0.14 -6.64 9.54
CA ASN A 194 1.14 -7.32 9.47
C ASN A 194 1.46 -7.77 8.02
N PRO A 195 2.58 -7.32 7.44
CA PRO A 195 3.11 -7.94 6.23
C PRO A 195 3.35 -9.42 6.51
N ARG A 196 2.87 -10.33 5.65
CA ARG A 196 3.03 -11.76 5.87
C ARG A 196 4.52 -12.15 5.99
N PRO A 197 4.87 -13.11 6.87
CA PRO A 197 6.25 -13.55 7.00
C PRO A 197 6.69 -14.31 5.74
N PHE A 198 7.64 -13.75 5.00
CA PHE A 198 8.39 -14.48 3.98
C PHE A 198 9.36 -15.48 4.62
N ALA A 199 9.77 -16.50 3.87
CA ALA A 199 10.92 -17.32 4.23
C ALA A 199 12.16 -16.42 4.50
N PRO A 200 13.07 -16.77 5.44
CA PRO A 200 14.16 -15.88 5.88
C PRO A 200 14.98 -15.29 4.74
N VAL A 201 15.32 -16.10 3.73
CA VAL A 201 16.05 -15.69 2.52
C VAL A 201 15.25 -14.72 1.66
N GLN A 202 13.94 -14.96 1.47
CA GLN A 202 13.07 -14.03 0.74
C GLN A 202 12.86 -12.73 1.52
N ARG A 203 12.87 -12.77 2.86
CA ARG A 203 12.80 -11.58 3.73
C ARG A 203 14.07 -10.74 3.63
N LEU A 204 15.24 -11.39 3.55
CA LEU A 204 16.53 -10.74 3.33
C LEU A 204 16.62 -10.10 1.93
N LEU A 205 16.14 -10.79 0.90
CA LEU A 205 16.14 -10.31 -0.49
C LEU A 205 15.04 -9.28 -0.78
N ARG A 206 13.82 -9.43 -0.23
CA ARG A 206 12.72 -8.46 -0.42
C ARG A 206 12.78 -7.28 0.52
N GLY A 207 13.18 -7.47 1.78
CA GLY A 207 13.32 -6.39 2.75
C GLY A 207 14.35 -5.34 2.31
N THR A 208 15.28 -5.72 1.43
CA THR A 208 16.27 -4.85 0.78
C THR A 208 15.82 -4.26 -0.57
N LEU A 209 14.64 -4.65 -1.10
CA LEU A 209 14.19 -4.31 -2.47
C LEU A 209 12.81 -3.65 -2.54
N VAL A 210 11.91 -3.89 -1.59
CA VAL A 210 10.54 -3.34 -1.60
C VAL A 210 10.08 -3.10 -0.16
N THR A 211 9.74 -1.86 0.19
CA THR A 211 9.00 -1.58 1.42
C THR A 211 7.54 -2.00 1.19
N GLU A 212 7.15 -3.17 1.67
CA GLU A 212 5.76 -3.62 1.55
C GLU A 212 4.86 -2.72 2.43
N LEU A 213 3.98 -1.96 1.78
CA LEU A 213 2.95 -1.20 2.47
C LEU A 213 1.92 -2.19 3.07
N PRO A 214 1.29 -1.84 4.20
CA PRO A 214 0.18 -2.64 4.73
C PRO A 214 -0.89 -2.85 3.66
N GLU A 215 -1.52 -4.02 3.63
CA GLU A 215 -2.53 -4.33 2.61
C GLU A 215 -3.73 -3.38 2.66
N GLU A 216 -4.03 -2.85 3.84
CA GLU A 216 -5.03 -1.80 4.03
C GLU A 216 -4.75 -0.57 3.16
N VAL A 217 -3.49 -0.16 2.97
CA VAL A 217 -3.14 0.97 2.11
C VAL A 217 -3.57 0.70 0.67
N HIS A 218 -3.32 -0.52 0.18
CA HIS A 218 -3.73 -0.93 -1.16
C HIS A 218 -5.24 -1.03 -1.30
N LEU A 219 -5.94 -1.51 -0.26
CA LEU A 219 -7.39 -1.59 -0.20
C LEU A 219 -8.04 -0.21 -0.25
N VAL A 220 -7.62 0.70 0.63
CA VAL A 220 -8.14 2.07 0.71
C VAL A 220 -7.90 2.80 -0.61
N ASP A 221 -6.68 2.75 -1.14
CA ASP A 221 -6.36 3.40 -2.41
C ASP A 221 -7.16 2.82 -3.59
N ALA A 222 -7.39 1.50 -3.61
CA ALA A 222 -8.22 0.85 -4.64
C ALA A 222 -9.71 1.22 -4.55
N LEU A 223 -10.24 1.41 -3.34
CA LEU A 223 -11.68 1.58 -3.09
C LEU A 223 -12.11 3.03 -2.87
N ALA A 224 -11.17 3.99 -2.87
CA ALA A 224 -11.49 5.41 -2.65
C ALA A 224 -12.48 5.98 -3.67
N GLY A 225 -12.58 5.38 -4.88
CA GLY A 225 -13.63 5.65 -5.87
C GLY A 225 -13.62 7.05 -6.50
N GLY A 226 -13.07 8.07 -5.85
CA GLY A 226 -13.22 9.46 -6.28
C GLY A 226 -12.39 10.44 -5.48
N GLU A 227 -12.75 11.72 -5.59
CA GLU A 227 -12.06 12.85 -4.95
C GLU A 227 -12.31 12.92 -3.43
N HIS A 228 -13.18 12.05 -2.93
CA HIS A 228 -13.58 12.01 -1.53
C HIS A 228 -12.63 11.10 -0.74
N PRO A 229 -12.24 11.51 0.47
CA PRO A 229 -11.40 10.67 1.32
C PRO A 229 -12.17 9.43 1.80
N ILE A 230 -11.47 8.31 1.94
CA ILE A 230 -11.94 7.22 2.81
C ILE A 230 -11.53 7.56 4.23
N VAL A 231 -12.48 7.55 5.15
CA VAL A 231 -12.26 7.67 6.58
C VAL A 231 -12.49 6.31 7.22
N ALA A 232 -11.64 5.91 8.15
CA ALA A 232 -11.80 4.68 8.90
C ALA A 232 -12.07 4.95 10.37
N VAL A 233 -12.82 4.07 11.02
CA VAL A 233 -12.99 4.11 12.47
C VAL A 233 -11.78 3.44 13.13
N GLY A 234 -11.15 4.15 14.06
CA GLY A 234 -10.03 3.65 14.86
C GLY A 234 -10.49 3.01 16.17
N ARG A 235 -9.66 2.17 16.78
CA ARG A 235 -9.97 1.60 18.09
C ARG A 235 -9.91 2.69 19.16
N PRO A 236 -10.84 2.74 20.14
CA PRO A 236 -10.71 3.63 21.29
C PRO A 236 -9.38 3.38 22.00
N GLY A 237 -8.62 4.45 22.27
CA GLY A 237 -7.32 4.39 22.94
C GLY A 237 -6.15 3.85 22.10
N GLU A 238 -6.29 3.68 20.78
CA GLU A 238 -5.17 3.32 19.91
C GLU A 238 -4.13 4.45 19.87
N PRO A 239 -2.88 4.23 20.31
CA PRO A 239 -1.93 5.32 20.51
C PRO A 239 -1.42 5.90 19.20
N THR A 240 -1.37 5.13 18.10
CA THR A 240 -0.88 5.62 16.80
C THR A 240 -1.71 5.02 15.67
N PRO A 241 -2.30 5.83 14.78
CA PRO A 241 -3.03 5.31 13.64
C PRO A 241 -2.11 4.54 12.70
N GLN A 242 -2.56 3.38 12.22
CA GLN A 242 -1.87 2.63 11.17
C GLN A 242 -1.84 3.41 9.83
N ILE A 243 -0.86 3.12 8.97
CA ILE A 243 -0.77 3.73 7.62
C ILE A 243 -1.97 3.28 6.80
N GLY A 244 -2.74 4.21 6.25
CA GLY A 244 -3.94 3.91 5.46
C GLY A 244 -4.91 5.09 5.43
N ALA A 245 -6.19 4.81 5.68
CA ALA A 245 -7.23 5.82 5.78
C ALA A 245 -7.06 6.68 7.06
N PRO A 246 -7.31 8.01 7.00
CA PRO A 246 -7.52 8.85 8.16
C PRO A 246 -8.45 8.19 9.19
N ARG A 247 -8.03 8.18 10.45
CA ARG A 247 -8.82 7.59 11.55
C ARG A 247 -9.72 8.62 12.21
N LEU A 248 -10.93 8.18 12.54
CA LEU A 248 -11.83 8.81 13.48
C LEU A 248 -11.92 7.94 14.73
N HIS A 249 -11.59 8.49 15.89
CA HIS A 249 -11.74 7.80 17.17
C HIS A 249 -13.11 8.09 17.76
N LEU A 250 -13.81 7.03 18.16
CA LEU A 250 -15.15 7.11 18.72
C LEU A 250 -15.12 6.91 20.24
N PRO A 251 -16.12 7.44 20.97
CA PRO A 251 -16.29 7.16 22.39
C PRO A 251 -16.64 5.69 22.65
N ASP A 252 -16.69 5.29 23.93
CA ASP A 252 -17.04 3.92 24.33
C ASP A 252 -18.44 3.48 23.87
N ASP A 253 -19.41 4.42 23.83
CA ASP A 253 -20.68 4.24 23.15
C ASP A 253 -20.54 4.55 21.65
N TRP A 254 -19.79 3.70 20.95
CA TRP A 254 -19.40 3.90 19.56
C TRP A 254 -20.54 3.61 18.56
N GLN A 255 -21.58 2.89 18.98
CA GLN A 255 -22.63 2.41 18.07
C GLN A 255 -23.45 3.55 17.44
N PRO A 256 -23.97 4.54 18.20
CA PRO A 256 -24.71 5.65 17.59
C PRO A 256 -23.86 6.46 16.60
N PRO A 257 -22.62 6.88 16.91
CA PRO A 257 -21.77 7.56 15.94
C PRO A 257 -21.48 6.72 14.68
N VAL A 258 -21.21 5.42 14.80
CA VAL A 258 -21.01 4.55 13.61
C VAL A 258 -22.26 4.53 12.73
N ARG A 259 -23.45 4.50 13.34
CA ARG A 259 -24.72 4.57 12.59
C ARG A 259 -24.82 5.84 11.75
N ASP A 260 -24.49 6.98 12.33
CA ASP A 260 -24.54 8.27 11.65
C ASP A 260 -23.48 8.34 10.53
N LEU A 261 -22.29 7.79 10.77
CA LEU A 261 -21.25 7.68 9.76
C LEU A 261 -21.68 6.80 8.57
N ILE A 262 -22.33 5.66 8.84
CA ILE A 262 -22.86 4.78 7.80
C ILE A 262 -23.87 5.54 6.94
N ARG A 263 -24.83 6.26 7.55
CA ARG A 263 -25.84 7.03 6.79
C ARG A 263 -25.20 8.09 5.89
N GLY A 264 -24.22 8.83 6.43
CA GLY A 264 -23.55 9.93 5.72
C GLY A 264 -22.54 9.51 4.65
N ALA A 265 -21.99 8.29 4.72
CA ALA A 265 -20.92 7.84 3.82
C ALA A 265 -21.42 7.54 2.40
N ARG A 266 -20.76 8.05 1.36
CA ARG A 266 -21.08 7.77 -0.05
C ARG A 266 -21.15 6.27 -0.34
N HIS A 267 -20.20 5.51 0.17
CA HIS A 267 -20.25 4.06 0.27
C HIS A 267 -19.47 3.60 1.51
N VAL A 268 -19.79 2.40 1.96
CA VAL A 268 -19.15 1.73 3.07
C VAL A 268 -18.38 0.53 2.54
N VAL A 269 -17.10 0.48 2.89
CA VAL A 269 -16.25 -0.69 2.74
C VAL A 269 -16.17 -1.36 4.10
N LEU A 270 -16.62 -2.61 4.22
CA LEU A 270 -16.62 -3.34 5.48
C LEU A 270 -15.80 -4.62 5.35
N THR A 271 -14.73 -4.75 6.14
CA THR A 271 -14.00 -6.01 6.25
C THR A 271 -14.75 -6.99 7.12
N LEU A 272 -15.05 -8.16 6.58
CA LEU A 272 -15.77 -9.21 7.30
C LEU A 272 -14.91 -9.76 8.43
N GLY A 273 -15.49 -9.81 9.64
CA GLY A 273 -14.83 -10.40 10.80
C GLY A 273 -15.81 -10.96 11.83
N TRP A 274 -15.29 -11.72 12.79
CA TRP A 274 -16.09 -12.61 13.65
C TRP A 274 -16.75 -11.95 14.86
N GLY A 275 -16.31 -10.74 15.20
CA GLY A 275 -16.72 -10.04 16.41
C GLY A 275 -18.22 -9.72 16.44
N ARG A 276 -18.79 -9.64 17.65
CA ARG A 276 -20.18 -9.18 17.82
C ARG A 276 -20.39 -7.78 17.24
N GLY A 277 -19.40 -6.88 17.44
CA GLY A 277 -19.40 -5.55 16.84
C GLY A 277 -19.44 -5.60 15.31
N ALA A 278 -18.62 -6.45 14.69
CA ALA A 278 -18.58 -6.65 13.25
C ALA A 278 -19.92 -7.06 12.63
N LEU A 279 -20.59 -8.03 13.26
CA LEU A 279 -21.88 -8.52 12.81
C LEU A 279 -22.97 -7.47 13.01
N TRP A 280 -22.86 -6.65 14.06
CA TRP A 280 -23.72 -5.50 14.26
C TRP A 280 -23.48 -4.43 13.19
N GLU A 281 -22.21 -4.09 12.88
CA GLU A 281 -21.85 -3.12 11.83
C GLU A 281 -22.34 -3.57 10.46
N LEU A 282 -22.18 -4.85 10.13
CA LEU A 282 -22.72 -5.46 8.91
C LEU A 282 -24.25 -5.35 8.88
N GLY A 283 -24.92 -5.62 10.00
CA GLY A 283 -26.37 -5.49 10.13
C GLY A 283 -26.84 -4.05 9.94
N GLU A 284 -26.19 -3.08 10.56
CA GLU A 284 -26.51 -1.66 10.40
C GLU A 284 -26.24 -1.17 8.97
N ALA A 285 -25.11 -1.55 8.37
CA ALA A 285 -24.81 -1.21 6.99
C ALA A 285 -25.87 -1.75 6.03
N MET A 286 -26.31 -3.01 6.20
CA MET A 286 -27.39 -3.59 5.38
C MET A 286 -28.77 -2.99 5.66
N ARG A 287 -29.02 -2.53 6.89
CA ARG A 287 -30.28 -1.89 7.26
C ARG A 287 -30.39 -0.50 6.65
N LEU A 288 -29.32 0.29 6.73
CA LEU A 288 -29.30 1.73 6.46
C LEU A 288 -28.92 2.11 5.03
N LEU A 289 -28.12 1.30 4.36
CA LEU A 289 -27.63 1.63 3.02
C LEU A 289 -28.50 0.96 1.94
N PRO A 290 -28.63 1.60 0.77
CA PRO A 290 -28.98 0.85 -0.43
C PRO A 290 -27.84 -0.15 -0.76
N PRO A 291 -28.17 -1.31 -1.35
CA PRO A 291 -27.22 -2.41 -1.54
C PRO A 291 -25.91 -2.00 -2.24
N GLU A 292 -26.01 -1.12 -3.23
CA GLU A 292 -24.90 -0.72 -4.10
C GLU A 292 -23.84 0.10 -3.34
N ARG A 293 -24.22 0.71 -2.21
CA ARG A 293 -23.33 1.49 -1.35
C ARG A 293 -22.54 0.64 -0.36
N LEU A 294 -22.70 -0.69 -0.37
CA LEU A 294 -21.95 -1.60 0.50
C LEU A 294 -21.02 -2.51 -0.29
N ILE A 295 -19.72 -2.45 0.06
CA ILE A 295 -18.68 -3.34 -0.44
C ILE A 295 -18.11 -4.10 0.75
N LEU A 296 -18.12 -5.43 0.70
CA LEU A 296 -17.55 -6.28 1.75
C LEU A 296 -16.20 -6.83 1.32
N VAL A 297 -15.23 -6.84 2.23
CA VAL A 297 -13.88 -7.38 2.00
C VAL A 297 -13.79 -8.74 2.68
N VAL A 298 -13.47 -9.77 1.89
CA VAL A 298 -13.35 -11.15 2.37
C VAL A 298 -11.87 -11.43 2.65
N ALA A 299 -11.46 -11.28 3.91
CA ALA A 299 -10.09 -11.52 4.37
C ALA A 299 -9.93 -12.88 5.10
N MET A 300 -10.59 -13.92 4.60
CA MET A 300 -10.65 -15.24 5.25
C MET A 300 -10.67 -16.39 4.24
N SER A 301 -10.26 -17.59 4.66
CA SER A 301 -10.25 -18.78 3.82
C SER A 301 -11.66 -19.27 3.46
N ARG A 302 -11.77 -20.20 2.51
CA ARG A 302 -13.06 -20.79 2.07
C ARG A 302 -13.87 -21.38 3.23
N SER A 303 -13.23 -22.15 4.10
CA SER A 303 -13.90 -22.80 5.22
C SER A 303 -14.32 -21.80 6.30
N GLU A 304 -13.48 -20.79 6.57
CA GLU A 304 -13.81 -19.68 7.46
C GLU A 304 -14.98 -18.87 6.92
N TYR A 305 -14.98 -18.54 5.62
CA TYR A 305 -16.07 -17.81 4.98
C TYR A 305 -17.40 -18.56 5.02
N GLY A 306 -17.40 -19.88 4.78
CA GLY A 306 -18.59 -20.71 4.90
C GLY A 306 -19.20 -20.62 6.30
N ARG A 307 -18.39 -20.84 7.33
CA ARG A 307 -18.82 -20.71 8.73
C ARG A 307 -19.27 -19.28 9.07
N PHE A 308 -18.58 -18.27 8.56
CA PHE A 308 -18.93 -16.87 8.79
C PHE A 308 -20.29 -16.56 8.18
N ARG A 309 -20.55 -16.99 6.95
CA ARG A 309 -21.83 -16.82 6.26
C ARG A 309 -22.99 -17.40 7.05
N ASP A 310 -22.83 -18.61 7.57
CA ASP A 310 -23.89 -19.28 8.34
C ASP A 310 -24.16 -18.55 9.66
N ARG A 311 -23.10 -18.14 10.37
CA ARG A 311 -23.21 -17.33 11.58
C ARG A 311 -23.83 -15.95 11.31
N ALA A 312 -23.42 -15.31 10.22
CA ALA A 312 -23.91 -14.01 9.81
C ALA A 312 -25.41 -14.06 9.50
N ALA A 313 -25.89 -15.11 8.82
CA ALA A 313 -27.32 -15.27 8.56
C ALA A 313 -28.16 -15.27 9.85
N VAL A 314 -27.72 -16.00 10.88
CA VAL A 314 -28.40 -16.02 12.19
C VAL A 314 -28.33 -14.67 12.90
N ALA A 315 -27.13 -14.07 12.94
CA ALA A 315 -26.90 -12.79 13.61
C ALA A 315 -27.68 -11.65 12.96
N LEU A 316 -27.71 -11.59 11.62
CA LEU A 316 -28.43 -10.60 10.85
C LEU A 316 -29.94 -10.75 11.03
N ALA A 317 -30.48 -11.98 11.02
CA ALA A 317 -31.90 -12.20 11.30
C ALA A 317 -32.29 -11.72 12.71
N ALA A 318 -31.45 -11.99 13.71
CA ALA A 318 -31.64 -11.49 15.07
C ALA A 318 -31.45 -9.97 15.18
N HIS A 319 -30.60 -9.38 14.34
CA HIS A 319 -30.39 -7.93 14.26
C HIS A 319 -31.63 -7.24 13.68
N ALA A 320 -32.15 -7.76 12.56
CA ALA A 320 -33.32 -7.22 11.89
C ALA A 320 -34.57 -7.19 12.79
N ARG A 321 -34.81 -8.24 13.58
CA ARG A 321 -35.90 -8.26 14.56
C ARG A 321 -35.79 -7.21 15.67
N ARG A 322 -34.56 -6.84 16.05
CA ARG A 322 -34.30 -5.86 17.12
C ARG A 322 -34.24 -4.43 16.61
N HIS A 323 -33.93 -4.27 15.33
CA HIS A 323 -33.73 -2.97 14.69
C HIS A 323 -34.50 -2.97 13.37
N PRO A 324 -35.82 -2.71 13.41
CA PRO A 324 -36.60 -2.48 12.21
C PRO A 324 -36.06 -1.25 11.46
N ARG A 325 -36.43 -1.11 10.19
CA ARG A 325 -36.11 0.11 9.45
C ARG A 325 -36.91 1.29 10.00
N GLU A 326 -36.38 2.49 9.77
CA GLU A 326 -36.96 3.73 10.29
C GLU A 326 -38.30 4.08 9.64
N ASP A 327 -38.55 3.58 8.42
CA ASP A 327 -39.83 3.63 7.73
C ASP A 327 -40.86 2.62 8.29
N GLY A 328 -40.50 1.86 9.32
CA GLY A 328 -41.34 0.82 9.91
C GLY A 328 -41.46 -0.45 9.05
N ALA A 329 -40.79 -0.52 7.89
CA ALA A 329 -40.86 -1.69 7.03
C ALA A 329 -40.04 -2.84 7.63
N ASP A 330 -40.65 -4.03 7.64
CA ASP A 330 -39.92 -5.26 7.86
C ASP A 330 -38.84 -5.41 6.78
N TRP A 331 -37.61 -5.62 7.22
CA TRP A 331 -36.50 -5.88 6.30
C TRP A 331 -35.92 -7.25 6.59
N THR A 332 -35.78 -8.04 5.52
CA THR A 332 -35.09 -9.32 5.60
C THR A 332 -33.66 -9.12 5.13
N PRO A 333 -32.65 -9.36 5.98
CA PRO A 333 -31.27 -9.24 5.57
C PRO A 333 -30.97 -10.24 4.45
N PRO A 334 -30.27 -9.82 3.38
CA PRO A 334 -29.89 -10.73 2.33
C PRO A 334 -28.89 -11.76 2.85
N ARG A 335 -28.90 -12.94 2.23
CA ARG A 335 -27.83 -13.91 2.45
C ARG A 335 -26.59 -13.46 1.70
N LEU A 336 -25.43 -13.60 2.34
CA LEU A 336 -24.17 -13.41 1.64
C LEU A 336 -24.00 -14.49 0.55
N PRO A 337 -23.38 -14.15 -0.59
CA PRO A 337 -23.22 -15.08 -1.71
C PRO A 337 -22.42 -16.33 -1.31
N ALA A 338 -22.52 -17.38 -2.12
CA ALA A 338 -21.63 -18.52 -2.00
C ALA A 338 -20.19 -18.12 -2.36
N TRP A 339 -19.23 -18.93 -1.91
CA TRP A 339 -17.83 -18.76 -2.25
C TRP A 339 -17.63 -18.85 -3.77
N GLY A 340 -17.19 -17.77 -4.39
CA GLY A 340 -17.01 -17.67 -5.86
C GLY A 340 -15.63 -18.08 -6.37
N GLY A 341 -14.69 -18.42 -5.49
CA GLY A 341 -13.31 -18.79 -5.87
C GLY A 341 -12.28 -18.23 -4.89
N ALA A 342 -11.09 -18.83 -4.86
CA ALA A 342 -9.98 -18.30 -4.09
C ALA A 342 -9.31 -17.12 -4.80
N GLY A 343 -8.75 -16.19 -4.01
CA GLY A 343 -7.85 -15.19 -4.55
C GLY A 343 -6.59 -15.84 -5.11
N GLU A 344 -6.08 -15.33 -6.21
CA GLU A 344 -4.87 -15.86 -6.87
C GLU A 344 -3.57 -15.16 -6.39
N LEU A 345 -3.74 -14.12 -5.57
CA LEU A 345 -2.66 -13.38 -4.94
C LEU A 345 -2.34 -13.97 -3.57
N ARG A 346 -1.06 -13.88 -3.18
CA ARG A 346 -0.61 -14.22 -1.83
C ARG A 346 -0.98 -13.12 -0.83
N SER A 347 -2.27 -12.88 -0.62
CA SER A 347 -2.84 -11.90 0.31
C SER A 347 -3.91 -12.58 1.19
N PRO A 348 -4.13 -12.14 2.45
CA PRO A 348 -5.33 -12.45 3.22
C PRO A 348 -6.62 -12.07 2.50
N ILE A 349 -6.64 -10.97 1.74
CA ILE A 349 -7.82 -10.53 1.00
C ILE A 349 -8.05 -11.46 -0.20
N GLN A 350 -9.07 -12.30 -0.10
CA GLN A 350 -9.43 -13.30 -1.10
C GLN A 350 -10.37 -12.74 -2.15
N ALA A 351 -11.31 -11.87 -1.76
CA ALA A 351 -12.37 -11.39 -2.62
C ALA A 351 -13.00 -10.09 -2.11
N LEU A 352 -13.77 -9.46 -2.99
CA LEU A 352 -14.74 -8.44 -2.66
C LEU A 352 -16.14 -8.99 -2.88
N ILE A 353 -17.10 -8.56 -2.07
CA ILE A 353 -18.52 -8.80 -2.31
C ILE A 353 -19.18 -7.45 -2.50
N HIS A 354 -19.99 -7.33 -3.53
CA HIS A 354 -20.81 -6.15 -3.77
C HIS A 354 -22.22 -6.57 -4.12
N PHE A 355 -23.17 -5.67 -3.88
CA PHE A 355 -24.57 -5.94 -4.13
C PHE A 355 -25.11 -5.08 -5.28
N GLY A 356 -25.97 -5.67 -6.11
CA GLY A 356 -26.81 -4.95 -7.04
C GLY A 356 -28.17 -4.59 -6.43
N PRO A 357 -29.06 -3.99 -7.24
CA PRO A 357 -30.43 -3.69 -6.82
C PRO A 357 -31.12 -4.93 -6.25
N GLY A 358 -31.90 -4.74 -5.18
CA GLY A 358 -32.59 -5.85 -4.50
C GLY A 358 -31.67 -6.79 -3.72
N TRP A 359 -30.44 -6.37 -3.40
CA TRP A 359 -29.45 -7.17 -2.65
C TRP A 359 -28.93 -8.42 -3.36
N ALA A 360 -28.93 -8.44 -4.70
CA ALA A 360 -28.25 -9.48 -5.46
C ALA A 360 -26.73 -9.41 -5.22
N GLY A 361 -26.22 -10.29 -4.37
CA GLY A 361 -24.80 -10.33 -3.99
C GLY A 361 -23.94 -11.06 -5.02
N ALA A 362 -22.82 -10.46 -5.40
CA ALA A 362 -21.81 -11.09 -6.24
C ALA A 362 -20.49 -11.21 -5.47
N TYR A 363 -19.82 -12.35 -5.61
CA TYR A 363 -18.53 -12.64 -5.01
C TYR A 363 -17.46 -12.51 -6.10
N GLU A 364 -16.57 -11.54 -5.96
CA GLU A 364 -15.52 -11.22 -6.93
C GLU A 364 -14.13 -11.56 -6.37
N PRO A 365 -13.54 -12.71 -6.76
CA PRO A 365 -12.21 -13.10 -6.30
C PRO A 365 -11.14 -12.09 -6.74
N VAL A 366 -10.15 -11.84 -5.87
CA VAL A 366 -8.99 -11.03 -6.20
C VAL A 366 -8.03 -11.86 -7.05
N ARG A 367 -8.14 -11.70 -8.37
CA ARG A 367 -7.36 -12.47 -9.35
C ARG A 367 -6.08 -11.76 -9.79
N ARG A 368 -5.16 -12.53 -10.38
CA ARG A 368 -4.03 -11.94 -11.10
C ARG A 368 -4.56 -11.27 -12.37
N TYR A 369 -4.01 -10.11 -12.68
CA TYR A 369 -4.39 -9.38 -13.89
C TYR A 369 -3.31 -9.44 -14.97
N SER A 370 -2.08 -9.83 -14.63
CA SER A 370 -0.98 -9.97 -15.59
C SER A 370 -0.04 -11.10 -15.18
N PRO A 371 0.56 -11.83 -16.14
CA PRO A 371 1.55 -12.86 -15.83
C PRO A 371 2.87 -12.27 -15.27
N VAL A 372 3.16 -10.99 -15.54
CA VAL A 372 4.46 -10.37 -15.24
C VAL A 372 4.43 -9.48 -14.01
N HIS A 373 3.34 -8.72 -13.78
CA HIS A 373 3.23 -7.82 -12.64
C HIS A 373 1.86 -7.94 -11.98
N ASN A 374 1.83 -8.26 -10.69
CA ASN A 374 0.60 -8.40 -9.91
C ASN A 374 0.70 -7.60 -8.62
N SER A 375 0.18 -6.37 -8.63
CA SER A 375 -0.04 -5.61 -7.40
C SER A 375 -1.44 -5.90 -6.83
N LEU A 376 -1.50 -6.06 -5.50
CA LEU A 376 -2.76 -6.23 -4.77
C LEU A 376 -3.73 -5.08 -5.05
N ARG A 377 -3.21 -3.85 -5.07
CA ARG A 377 -3.95 -2.64 -5.42
C ARG A 377 -4.70 -2.77 -6.74
N VAL A 378 -4.02 -3.18 -7.81
CA VAL A 378 -4.64 -3.27 -9.14
C VAL A 378 -5.67 -4.40 -9.19
N ALA A 379 -5.37 -5.55 -8.59
CA ALA A 379 -6.32 -6.65 -8.51
C ALA A 379 -7.60 -6.25 -7.74
N LEU A 380 -7.47 -5.50 -6.63
CA LEU A 380 -8.59 -4.95 -5.89
C LEU A 380 -9.39 -3.92 -6.71
N MET A 381 -8.70 -3.05 -7.46
CA MET A 381 -9.38 -2.10 -8.35
C MET A 381 -10.19 -2.81 -9.43
N VAL A 382 -9.67 -3.89 -10.01
CA VAL A 382 -10.36 -4.69 -11.02
C VAL A 382 -11.58 -5.38 -10.39
N ALA A 383 -11.42 -6.04 -9.25
CA ALA A 383 -12.51 -6.70 -8.53
C ALA A 383 -13.59 -5.69 -8.06
N ALA A 384 -13.21 -4.46 -7.72
CA ALA A 384 -14.14 -3.42 -7.28
C ALA A 384 -14.84 -2.69 -8.43
N ARG A 385 -14.36 -2.85 -9.68
CA ARG A 385 -14.82 -2.09 -10.85
C ARG A 385 -16.34 -2.16 -11.05
N PRO A 386 -17.02 -3.32 -10.92
CA PRO A 386 -18.47 -3.37 -11.11
C PRO A 386 -19.23 -2.54 -10.06
N ALA A 387 -18.78 -2.59 -8.79
CA ALA A 387 -19.37 -1.81 -7.69
C ALA A 387 -19.12 -0.31 -7.88
N LEU A 388 -17.87 0.09 -8.14
CA LEU A 388 -17.50 1.48 -8.32
C LEU A 388 -18.20 2.12 -9.53
N ARG A 389 -18.37 1.38 -10.64
CA ARG A 389 -19.15 1.85 -11.79
C ARG A 389 -20.59 2.17 -11.43
N ARG A 390 -21.26 1.31 -10.65
CA ARG A 390 -22.64 1.56 -10.18
C ARG A 390 -22.73 2.79 -9.27
N LEU A 391 -21.69 3.04 -8.48
CA LEU A 391 -21.57 4.24 -7.65
C LEU A 391 -21.20 5.51 -8.43
N GLY A 392 -21.05 5.43 -9.76
CA GLY A 392 -20.67 6.56 -10.60
C GLY A 392 -19.19 6.97 -10.45
N HIS A 393 -18.35 6.05 -9.99
CA HIS A 393 -16.91 6.22 -9.83
C HIS A 393 -16.17 5.66 -11.07
N PRO A 394 -15.76 6.50 -12.04
CA PRO A 394 -15.09 6.01 -13.23
C PRO A 394 -13.69 5.47 -12.89
N PRO A 395 -13.22 4.43 -13.62
CA PRO A 395 -11.86 3.92 -13.44
C PRO A 395 -10.82 5.03 -13.70
N ARG A 396 -9.82 5.08 -12.81
CA ARG A 396 -8.74 6.09 -12.84
C ARG A 396 -7.54 5.63 -13.68
N GLY A 397 -6.86 6.60 -14.32
CA GLY A 397 -5.58 6.39 -15.00
C GLY A 397 -5.61 5.38 -16.15
N VAL A 398 -4.51 4.64 -16.31
CA VAL A 398 -4.28 3.66 -17.39
C VAL A 398 -5.35 2.55 -17.44
N PHE A 399 -6.07 2.36 -16.34
CA PHE A 399 -7.12 1.35 -16.20
C PHE A 399 -8.43 1.67 -16.94
N ARG A 400 -8.57 2.89 -17.52
CA ARG A 400 -9.62 3.14 -18.53
C ARG A 400 -9.48 2.23 -19.76
N LEU A 401 -8.26 1.77 -20.04
CA LEU A 401 -7.90 1.01 -21.23
C LEU A 401 -8.03 -0.51 -21.05
N LEU A 402 -8.23 -1.01 -19.83
CA LEU A 402 -8.42 -2.44 -19.63
C LEU A 402 -9.81 -2.87 -20.09
N PRO A 403 -9.92 -3.94 -20.92
CA PRO A 403 -11.20 -4.47 -21.37
C PRO A 403 -12.09 -4.83 -20.18
N GLY A 404 -13.40 -4.66 -20.39
CA GLY A 404 -14.46 -4.77 -19.38
C GLY A 404 -14.80 -6.20 -19.03
#